data_AF-A0A936WA05-F1
#
_entry.id   AF-A0A936WA05-F1
#
_cell.length_a   1.000
_cell.length_b   1.000
_cell.length_c   1.000
_cell.angle_alpha   90.00
_cell.angle_beta   90.00
_cell.angle_gamma   90.00
#
_symmetry.space_group_name_H-M   'P 1'
#
loop_
_entity.id
_entity.type
_entity.pdbx_description
1 polymer ?
#
loop_
_entity_poly.entity_id
_entity_poly.type
_entity_poly.pdbx_seq_one_letter_code
_entity_poly.pdbx_strand_id
1 'polypeptide(L)' 'MGERTLHAIAEANGNSFRGCWDVVAWKDDRLVFAESKKQKKDRMRDTQVQWMEAALRCEAVVEDFLVVEWSLT' A
#
# COMPACT_ATOMS: atom_id res chain seq x y z
N MET A 1 -4.50 1.75 -16.11
CA MET A 1 -3.12 1.32 -15.78
C MET A 1 -3.03 0.89 -14.33
N GLY A 2 -3.48 1.72 -13.37
CA GLY A 2 -3.47 1.39 -11.94
C GLY A 2 -4.09 0.03 -11.58
N GLU A 3 -5.21 -0.36 -12.20
CA GLU A 3 -5.84 -1.67 -11.98
C GLU A 3 -4.91 -2.85 -12.36
N ARG A 4 -4.24 -2.80 -13.52
CA ARG A 4 -3.33 -3.87 -13.96
C ARG A 4 -2.15 -4.02 -13.00
N THR A 5 -1.59 -2.91 -12.54
CA THR A 5 -0.47 -2.93 -11.59
C THR A 5 -0.91 -3.49 -10.23
N LEU A 6 -2.11 -3.15 -9.74
CA LEU A 6 -2.64 -3.73 -8.50
C LEU A 6 -2.81 -5.25 -8.56
N HIS A 7 -3.25 -5.78 -9.70
CA HIS A 7 -3.32 -7.23 -9.91
C HIS A 7 -1.95 -7.89 -9.92
N ALA A 8 -0.96 -7.29 -10.58
CA ALA A 8 0.41 -7.79 -10.56
C ALA A 8 1.00 -7.82 -9.14
N ILE A 9 0.70 -6.80 -8.32
CA ILE A 9 1.09 -6.77 -6.91
C ILE A 9 0.39 -7.89 -6.13
N ALA A 10 -0.90 -8.10 -6.35
CA ALA A 10 -1.64 -9.19 -5.71
C ALA A 10 -1.06 -10.56 -6.07
N GLU A 11 -0.72 -10.79 -7.33
CA GLU A 11 -0.02 -12.01 -7.79
C GLU A 11 1.32 -12.18 -7.06
N ALA A 12 2.14 -11.13 -7.00
CA ALA A 12 3.41 -11.12 -6.26
C ALA A 12 3.24 -11.26 -4.74
N ASN A 13 2.04 -11.02 -4.21
CA ASN A 13 1.65 -11.18 -2.80
C ASN A 13 0.92 -12.52 -2.54
N GLY A 14 1.25 -13.56 -3.32
CA GLY A 14 0.64 -14.88 -3.16
C GLY A 14 -0.80 -14.95 -3.66
N ASN A 15 -1.10 -14.23 -4.73
CA ASN A 15 -2.43 -14.09 -5.32
C ASN A 15 -3.48 -13.55 -4.33
N SER A 16 -3.11 -12.54 -3.54
CA SER A 16 -3.95 -11.98 -2.48
C SER A 16 -3.84 -10.47 -2.36
N PHE A 17 -4.98 -9.80 -2.16
CA PHE A 17 -5.06 -8.38 -1.79
C PHE A 17 -4.86 -8.12 -0.28
N ARG A 18 -4.55 -9.16 0.50
CA ARG A 18 -4.36 -9.03 1.95
C ARG A 18 -3.21 -8.08 2.25
N GLY A 19 -3.49 -7.07 3.07
CA GLY A 19 -2.51 -6.07 3.46
C GLY A 19 -2.38 -4.90 2.48
N CYS A 20 -3.18 -4.85 1.40
CA CYS A 20 -3.33 -3.65 0.60
C CYS A 20 -3.72 -2.46 1.48
N TRP A 21 -3.16 -1.29 1.15
CA TRP A 21 -3.29 -0.09 1.97
C TRP A 21 -4.65 0.57 1.75
N ASP A 22 -5.13 1.29 2.77
CA ASP A 22 -6.50 1.82 2.83
C ASP A 22 -6.92 2.64 1.61
N VAL A 23 -6.00 3.45 1.06
CA VAL A 23 -6.23 4.26 -0.13
C VAL A 23 -5.14 3.97 -1.16
N VAL A 24 -5.59 3.72 -2.39
CA VAL A 24 -4.74 3.67 -3.57
C VAL A 24 -5.17 4.78 -4.52
N ALA A 25 -4.27 5.70 -4.80
CA ALA A 25 -4.44 6.73 -5.81
C ALA A 25 -3.52 6.45 -6.99
N TRP A 26 -3.88 6.96 -8.16
CA TRP A 26 -3.03 6.87 -9.34
C TRP A 26 -3.10 8.14 -10.15
N LYS A 27 -2.00 8.45 -10.81
CA LYS A 27 -1.93 9.46 -11.86
C LYS A 27 -0.95 8.97 -12.90
N ASP A 28 -1.41 8.94 -14.15
CA ASP A 28 -0.64 8.41 -15.28
C ASP A 28 -0.17 6.96 -14.98
N ASP A 29 1.14 6.78 -14.84
CA ASP A 29 1.87 5.54 -14.63
C ASP A 29 2.37 5.34 -13.19
N ARG A 30 2.11 6.30 -12.28
CA ARG A 30 2.41 6.15 -10.84
C ARG A 30 1.20 5.76 -10.01
N LEU A 31 1.44 4.87 -9.07
CA LEU A 31 0.55 4.57 -7.95
C LEU A 31 1.05 5.27 -6.69
N VAL A 32 0.12 5.61 -5.80
CA VAL A 32 0.40 6.09 -4.45
C VAL A 32 -0.48 5.29 -3.48
N PHE A 33 0.15 4.75 -2.46
CA PHE A 33 -0.48 3.97 -1.40
C PHE A 33 -0.48 4.79 -0.11
N ALA A 34 -1.65 4.96 0.50
CA ALA A 34 -1.79 5.64 1.77
C ALA A 34 -2.48 4.75 2.81
N GLU A 35 -1.77 4.51 3.91
CA GLU A 35 -2.26 3.71 5.03
C GLU A 35 -2.56 4.64 6.21
N SER A 36 -3.81 4.63 6.68
CA SER A 36 -4.24 5.47 7.78
C SER A 36 -3.95 4.79 9.11
N LYS A 37 -3.29 5.50 10.02
CA LYS A 37 -3.02 5.02 11.38
C LYS A 37 -3.50 6.03 12.41
N LYS A 38 -4.38 5.61 13.30
CA LYS A 38 -4.73 6.44 14.45
C LYS A 38 -3.57 6.49 15.42
N GLN A 39 -3.15 7.69 15.77
CA GLN A 39 -2.05 7.93 16.70
C GLN A 39 -2.24 7.12 18.00
N LYS A 40 -1.17 6.44 18.43
CA LYS A 40 -1.10 5.58 19.64
C LYS A 40 -2.05 4.38 19.68
N LYS A 41 -2.92 4.18 18.68
CA LYS A 41 -3.88 3.05 18.65
C LYS A 41 -3.55 2.03 17.58
N ASP A 42 -3.05 2.49 16.44
CA ASP A 42 -2.73 1.63 15.31
C ASP A 42 -1.22 1.55 15.07
N ARG A 43 -0.79 0.41 14.55
CA ARG A 43 0.57 0.16 14.09
C ARG A 43 0.52 -0.49 12.71
N MET A 44 1.64 -0.43 11.99
CA MET A 44 1.81 -1.22 10.77
C MET A 44 1.72 -2.70 11.11
N ARG A 45 0.94 -3.44 10.32
CA ARG A 45 0.82 -4.90 10.44
C ARG A 45 1.79 -5.56 9.47
N ASP A 46 2.29 -6.75 9.81
CA ASP A 46 3.21 -7.50 8.94
C ASP A 46 2.65 -7.71 7.53
N THR A 47 1.34 -7.93 7.40
CA THR A 47 0.68 -8.07 6.10
C THR A 47 0.76 -6.82 5.24
N GLN A 48 0.78 -5.64 5.86
CA GLN A 48 0.88 -4.35 5.14
C GLN A 48 2.30 -4.08 4.69
N VAL A 49 3.28 -4.55 5.48
CA VAL A 49 4.70 -4.56 5.08
C VAL A 49 4.89 -5.55 3.92
N GLN A 50 4.32 -6.74 3.99
CA GLN A 50 4.38 -7.74 2.91
C GLN A 50 3.77 -7.22 1.60
N TRP A 51 2.64 -6.51 1.68
CA TRP A 51 2.05 -5.85 0.51
C TRP A 51 3.00 -4.80 -0.09
N MET A 52 3.59 -3.95 0.74
CA MET A 52 4.57 -2.95 0.28
C MET A 52 5.77 -3.63 -0.39
N GLU A 53 6.33 -4.68 0.21
CA GLU A 53 7.44 -5.45 -0.37
C GLU A 53 7.06 -6.10 -1.70
N ALA A 54 5.83 -6.60 -1.85
CA ALA A 54 5.33 -7.11 -3.12
C ALA A 54 5.23 -6.01 -4.18
N ALA A 55 4.74 -4.84 -3.79
CA ALA A 55 4.66 -3.69 -4.67
C ALA A 55 6.03 -3.17 -5.14
N LEU A 56 7.03 -3.17 -4.27
CA LEU A 56 8.41 -2.82 -4.63
C LEU A 56 9.00 -3.81 -5.66
N ARG A 57 8.58 -5.08 -5.65
CA ARG A 57 8.94 -6.06 -6.71
C ARG A 57 8.22 -5.79 -8.03
N CYS A 58 7.13 -5.03 -8.01
CA CYS A 58 6.32 -4.64 -9.15
C CYS A 58 6.57 -3.18 -9.56
N GLU A 59 7.82 -2.72 -9.43
CA GLU A 59 8.31 -1.40 -9.88
C GLU A 59 7.81 -0.18 -9.10
N ALA A 60 7.02 -0.37 -8.02
CA ALA A 60 6.75 0.73 -7.10
C ALA A 60 8.04 1.16 -6.38
N VAL A 61 8.12 2.42 -5.97
CA VAL A 61 9.21 2.93 -5.14
C VAL A 61 8.73 3.26 -3.74
N VAL A 62 9.64 3.38 -2.78
CA VAL A 62 9.29 3.65 -1.36
C VAL A 62 8.54 4.98 -1.23
N GLU A 63 8.86 5.96 -2.09
CA GLU A 63 8.21 7.28 -2.13
C GLU A 63 6.74 7.22 -2.58
N ASP A 64 6.29 6.10 -3.14
CA ASP A 64 4.89 5.88 -3.46
C ASP A 64 4.06 5.50 -2.22
N PHE A 65 4.70 5.26 -1.06
CA PHE A 65 4.05 4.83 0.18
C PHE A 65 4.06 5.93 1.24
N LEU A 66 2.89 6.25 1.77
CA LEU A 66 2.73 7.18 2.89
C LEU A 66 1.89 6.62 4.04
N VAL A 67 2.40 6.76 5.26
CA VAL A 67 1.62 6.50 6.48
C VAL A 67 1.00 7.82 6.93
N VAL A 68 -0.33 7.89 6.95
CA VAL A 68 -1.07 9.06 7.42
C VAL A 68 -1.41 8.84 8.89
N GLU A 69 -0.65 9.46 9.78
CA GLU A 69 -1.01 9.49 11.20
C GLU A 69 -2.06 10.59 11.48
N TRP A 70 -3.12 10.24 12.23
CA TRP A 70 -4.15 11.20 12.61
C TRP A 70 -4.60 11.07 14.07
N SER A 71 -5.17 12.15 14.60
CA SER A 71 -5.82 12.24 15.91
C SER A 71 -7.14 13.01 15.79
N LEU A 72 -8.13 12.65 16.61
CA LEU A 72 -9.40 13.41 16.76
C LEU A 72 -9.47 14.17 18.10
N THR A 73 -8.37 14.14 18.87
CA THR A 73 -8.21 14.71 20.21
C THR A 73 -6.98 15.58 20.27
#